data_AF-A0A1H7SPN6-F1
#
_entry.id   AF-A0A1H7SPN6-F1
#
_cell.length_a   1.000
_cell.length_b   1.000
_cell.length_c   1.000
_cell.angle_alpha   90.00
_cell.angle_beta   90.00
_cell.angle_gamma   90.00
#
_symmetry.space_group_name_H-M   'P 1'
#
loop_
_entity.id
_entity.type
_entity.pdbx_description
1 polymer ?
#
loop_
_entity_poly.entity_id
_entity_poly.type
_entity_poly.pdbx_seq_one_letter_code
_entity_poly.pdbx_strand_id
1 'polypeptide(L)'
;MQNYCKEFIHNSHIYLYICIDELYIMTRLGEYLARRSVNKSMVARRTGLSKPRINELTLNDTAKLRADELFLIAKAINVDACGMLQELCGHLQLQDE
;
A
#
# COMPACT_ATOMS: atom_id res chain seq x y z
N MET A 1 0.52 -19.31 2.13
CA MET A 1 -0.74 -19.33 2.90
C MET A 1 -1.37 -17.95 2.85
N GLN A 2 -2.37 -17.78 2.00
CA GLN A 2 -3.35 -16.70 2.16
C GLN A 2 -4.28 -17.10 3.30
N ASN A 3 -4.70 -16.13 4.13
CA ASN A 3 -6.00 -16.05 4.79
C ASN A 3 -5.94 -14.96 5.88
N TYR A 4 -6.54 -13.81 5.63
CA TYR A 4 -7.18 -13.03 6.69
C TYR A 4 -8.64 -12.86 6.29
N CYS A 5 -9.35 -14.00 6.27
CA CYS A 5 -10.79 -14.02 6.43
C CYS A 5 -11.10 -13.61 7.88
N LYS A 6 -12.06 -12.71 8.02
CA LYS A 6 -12.66 -12.29 9.28
C LYS A 6 -13.15 -13.53 10.05
N GLU A 7 -12.52 -13.86 11.17
CA GLU A 7 -13.18 -14.67 12.20
C GLU A 7 -13.79 -13.74 13.24
N PHE A 8 -15.11 -13.82 13.28
CA PHE A 8 -15.99 -13.11 14.20
C PHE A 8 -15.93 -13.84 15.55
N ILE A 9 -15.09 -13.38 16.48
CA ILE A 9 -15.07 -13.89 17.85
C ILE A 9 -15.77 -12.87 18.75
N HIS A 10 -16.94 -13.27 19.24
CA HIS A 10 -17.77 -12.52 20.18
C HIS A 10 -17.15 -12.61 21.59
N ASN A 11 -16.38 -11.60 22.00
CA ASN A 11 -16.00 -11.41 23.40
C ASN A 11 -15.74 -9.93 23.73
N SER A 12 -16.39 -9.45 24.78
CA SER A 12 -16.69 -8.04 25.10
C SER A 12 -15.50 -7.15 25.52
N HIS A 13 -14.25 -7.58 25.36
CA HIS A 13 -13.06 -6.80 25.75
C HIS A 13 -12.03 -6.61 24.62
N ILE A 14 -12.31 -7.08 23.40
CA ILE A 14 -11.38 -7.02 22.26
C ILE A 14 -11.55 -5.71 21.45
N TYR A 15 -12.68 -5.02 21.58
CA TYR A 15 -13.01 -3.81 20.81
C TYR A 15 -12.07 -2.62 21.04
N LEU A 16 -11.37 -2.55 22.18
CA LEU A 16 -10.46 -1.44 22.46
C LEU A 16 -9.06 -1.61 21.80
N TYR A 17 -8.66 -2.85 21.50
CA TYR A 17 -7.36 -3.15 20.85
C TYR A 17 -7.47 -3.28 19.32
N ILE A 18 -8.64 -3.65 18.78
CA ILE A 18 -8.85 -3.76 17.33
C ILE A 18 -8.93 -2.37 16.65
N CYS A 19 -9.37 -1.32 17.37
CA CYS A 19 -9.47 0.03 16.81
C CYS A 19 -8.17 0.86 16.82
N ILE A 20 -7.01 0.28 17.15
CA ILE A 20 -5.72 1.00 16.98
C ILE A 20 -5.20 0.91 15.53
N ASP A 21 -5.74 0.04 14.68
CA ASP A 21 -5.32 -0.07 13.26
C ASP A 21 -5.73 1.15 12.40
N GLU A 22 -6.61 2.03 12.88
CA GLU A 22 -7.13 3.19 12.12
C GLU A 22 -6.38 4.51 12.38
N LEU A 23 -5.28 4.48 13.14
CA LEU A 23 -4.30 5.59 13.25
C LEU A 23 -3.01 5.30 12.48
N TYR A 24 -3.07 4.38 11.53
CA TYR A 24 -1.95 4.03 10.67
C TYR A 24 -1.84 5.07 9.55
N ILE A 25 -0.80 5.90 9.61
CA ILE A 25 -0.41 6.83 8.54
C ILE A 25 -0.05 5.97 7.30
N MET A 26 -1.03 5.68 6.45
CA MET A 26 -0.82 5.03 5.15
C MET A 26 -0.70 6.06 4.07
N THR A 27 0.26 5.86 3.18
CA THR A 27 0.25 6.55 1.90
C THR A 27 -0.84 5.96 1.00
N ARG A 28 -1.25 6.69 -0.04
CA ARG A 28 -2.15 6.16 -1.10
C ARG A 28 -1.63 4.85 -1.70
N LEU A 29 -0.30 4.70 -1.81
CA LEU A 29 0.33 3.44 -2.24
C LEU A 29 0.12 2.34 -1.19
N GLY A 30 0.30 2.65 0.09
CA GLY A 30 0.01 1.73 1.18
C GLY A 30 -1.40 1.19 1.09
N GLU A 31 -2.40 2.08 1.03
CA GLU A 31 -3.82 1.73 0.90
C GLU A 31 -4.09 0.89 -0.36
N TYR A 32 -3.53 1.31 -1.50
CA TYR A 32 -3.63 0.61 -2.78
C TYR A 32 -3.20 -0.87 -2.68
N LEU A 33 -2.09 -1.12 -1.98
CA LEU A 33 -1.53 -2.46 -1.78
C LEU A 33 -2.32 -3.26 -0.74
N ALA A 34 -2.77 -2.62 0.34
CA ALA A 34 -3.58 -3.26 1.39
C ALA A 34 -4.93 -3.73 0.84
N ARG A 35 -5.61 -2.89 0.05
CA ARG A 35 -6.89 -3.21 -0.61
C ARG A 35 -6.79 -4.42 -1.56
N ARG A 36 -5.61 -4.65 -2.12
CA ARG A 36 -5.31 -5.80 -3.01
C ARG A 36 -4.68 -6.97 -2.28
N SER A 37 -4.58 -6.91 -0.95
CA SER A 37 -3.93 -7.92 -0.10
C SER A 37 -2.52 -8.30 -0.59
N VAL A 38 -1.79 -7.31 -1.11
CA VAL A 38 -0.45 -7.53 -1.66
C VAL A 38 0.55 -7.76 -0.54
N ASN A 39 1.34 -8.81 -0.66
CA ASN A 39 2.42 -9.09 0.28
C ASN A 39 3.64 -8.19 0.01
N LYS A 40 3.93 -7.24 0.92
CA LYS A 40 5.08 -6.31 0.84
C LYS A 40 6.43 -7.02 0.69
N SER A 41 6.62 -8.18 1.35
CA SER A 41 7.86 -8.96 1.24
C SER A 41 8.01 -9.62 -0.14
N MET A 42 6.90 -10.01 -0.78
CA MET A 42 6.91 -10.51 -2.15
C MET A 42 7.30 -9.41 -3.14
N VAL A 43 6.73 -8.21 -2.97
CA VAL A 43 7.06 -7.04 -3.79
C VAL A 43 8.56 -6.73 -3.69
N ALA A 44 9.09 -6.56 -2.48
CA ALA A 44 10.52 -6.32 -2.24
C ALA A 44 11.42 -7.32 -2.98
N ARG A 45 11.10 -8.62 -2.90
CA ARG A 45 11.87 -9.68 -3.58
C ARG A 45 11.79 -9.61 -5.11
N ARG A 46 10.62 -9.28 -5.67
CA ARG A 46 10.42 -9.24 -7.13
C ARG A 46 10.94 -7.96 -7.77
N THR A 47 10.90 -6.84 -7.06
CA THR A 47 11.32 -5.53 -7.57
C THR A 47 12.79 -5.23 -7.32
N GLY A 48 13.45 -5.97 -6.41
CA GLY A 48 14.80 -5.66 -5.94
C GLY A 48 14.85 -4.48 -4.96
N LEU A 49 13.69 -3.94 -4.57
CA LEU A 49 13.61 -2.90 -3.54
C LEU A 49 13.83 -3.50 -2.15
N SER A 50 14.52 -2.75 -1.29
CA SER A 50 14.74 -3.18 0.08
C SER A 50 13.42 -3.18 0.87
N LYS A 51 13.29 -4.08 1.85
CA LYS A 51 12.11 -4.09 2.76
C LYS A 51 11.91 -2.73 3.47
N PRO A 52 12.97 -2.05 3.96
CA PRO A 52 12.84 -0.70 4.50
C PRO A 52 12.27 0.29 3.48
N ARG A 53 12.70 0.24 2.21
CA ARG A 53 12.20 1.14 1.17
C ARG A 53 10.72 0.92 0.86
N ILE A 54 10.26 -0.33 0.78
CA ILE A 54 8.82 -0.62 0.61
C ILE A 54 8.03 -0.12 1.81
N ASN A 55 8.53 -0.32 3.04
CA ASN A 55 7.85 0.18 4.23
C ASN A 55 7.76 1.71 4.20
N GLU A 56 8.86 2.40 3.96
CA GLU A 56 8.92 3.86 3.81
C GLU A 56 7.88 4.36 2.79
N LEU A 57 7.85 3.78 1.58
CA LEU A 57 6.90 4.15 0.54
C LEU A 57 5.42 3.94 0.93
N THR A 58 5.12 3.00 1.82
CA THR A 58 3.74 2.72 2.28
C THR A 58 3.31 3.51 3.51
N LEU A 59 4.27 4.08 4.24
CA LEU A 59 4.07 4.63 5.59
C LEU A 59 4.41 6.12 5.73
N ASN A 60 5.34 6.59 4.93
CA ASN A 60 5.84 7.95 5.02
C ASN A 60 5.23 8.77 3.87
N ASP A 61 4.36 9.72 4.21
CA ASP A 61 3.69 10.62 3.26
C ASP A 61 4.66 11.57 2.53
N THR A 62 5.81 11.87 3.15
CA THR A 62 6.88 12.66 2.53
C THR A 62 7.68 11.85 1.50
N ALA A 63 7.64 10.52 1.59
CA ALA A 63 8.37 9.66 0.67
C ALA A 63 7.81 9.76 -0.74
N LYS A 64 8.68 10.09 -1.69
CA LYS A 64 8.32 10.15 -3.11
C LYS A 64 8.48 8.78 -3.75
N LEU A 65 7.38 8.28 -4.33
CA LEU A 65 7.38 7.12 -5.20
C LEU A 65 7.94 7.52 -6.56
N ARG A 66 9.07 6.95 -6.95
CA ARG A 66 9.68 7.22 -8.26
C ARG A 66 8.98 6.41 -9.36
N ALA A 67 9.14 6.86 -10.61
CA ALA A 67 8.50 6.22 -11.76
C ALA A 67 8.99 4.79 -12.00
N ASP A 68 10.29 4.54 -11.83
CA ASP A 68 10.90 3.21 -11.91
C ASP A 68 10.39 2.28 -10.80
N GLU A 69 10.32 2.78 -9.57
CA GLU A 69 9.76 2.05 -8.43
C GLU A 69 8.29 1.68 -8.68
N LEU A 70 7.47 2.63 -9.16
CA LEU A 70 6.07 2.39 -9.51
C LEU A 70 5.95 1.31 -10.58
N PHE A 71 6.73 1.41 -11.65
CA PHE A 71 6.69 0.46 -12.77
C PHE A 71 7.06 -0.95 -12.32
N LEU A 72 8.11 -1.09 -11.50
CA LEU A 72 8.53 -2.39 -10.95
C LEU A 72 7.47 -2.96 -10.01
N ILE A 73 6.89 -2.14 -9.13
CA ILE A 73 5.83 -2.58 -8.23
C ILE A 73 4.62 -3.05 -9.02
N ALA A 74 4.18 -2.28 -10.02
CA ALA A 74 3.06 -2.64 -10.90
C ALA A 74 3.29 -4.01 -11.58
N LYS A 75 4.49 -4.20 -12.15
CA LYS A 75 4.90 -5.48 -12.75
C LYS A 75 4.98 -6.62 -11.72
N ALA A 76 5.39 -6.33 -10.49
CA ALA A 76 5.46 -7.32 -9.41
C ALA A 76 4.10 -7.75 -8.86
N ILE A 77 3.05 -6.95 -9.06
CA ILE A 77 1.66 -7.29 -8.67
C ILE A 77 0.77 -7.62 -9.88
N ASN A 78 1.35 -7.68 -11.08
CA ASN A 78 0.68 -7.96 -12.36
C ASN A 78 -0.49 -6.99 -12.65
N VAL A 79 -0.29 -5.69 -12.39
CA VAL A 79 -1.23 -4.64 -12.80
C VAL A 79 -0.60 -3.74 -13.84
N ASP A 80 -1.45 -3.02 -14.59
CA ASP A 80 -1.00 -1.99 -15.50
C ASP A 80 -0.40 -0.79 -14.74
N ALA A 81 0.79 -0.35 -15.15
CA ALA A 81 1.51 0.74 -14.50
C ALA A 81 0.79 2.08 -14.69
N CYS A 82 0.20 2.32 -15.87
CA CYS A 82 -0.55 3.55 -16.13
C CYS A 82 -1.83 3.61 -15.28
N GLY A 83 -2.56 2.50 -15.18
CA GLY A 83 -3.73 2.37 -14.32
C GLY A 83 -3.39 2.56 -12.84
N MET A 84 -2.27 2.02 -12.39
CA MET A 84 -1.76 2.25 -11.03
C MET A 84 -1.42 3.73 -10.80
N LEU A 85 -0.74 4.38 -11.75
CA LEU A 85 -0.41 5.81 -11.68
C LEU A 85 -1.68 6.68 -11.60
N GLN A 86 -2.68 6.40 -12.43
CA GLN A 86 -3.95 7.13 -12.42
C GLN A 86 -4.70 6.98 -11.09
N GLU A 87 -4.72 5.79 -10.50
CA GLU A 87 -5.36 5.58 -9.21
C GLU A 87 -4.64 6.35 -8.07
N LEU A 88 -3.30 6.41 -8.11
CA LEU A 88 -2.52 7.08 -7.08
C LEU A 88 -2.52 8.61 -7.24
N CYS A 89 -2.40 9.11 -8.47
CA CYS A 89 -2.10 10.51 -8.79
C CYS A 89 -3.22 11.22 -9.58
N GLY A 90 -4.30 10.55 -9.96
CA GLY A 90 -5.37 11.15 -10.79
C GLY A 90 -6.19 12.25 -10.12
N HIS A 91 -5.93 12.52 -8.84
CA HIS A 91 -6.51 13.65 -8.10
C HIS A 91 -5.70 14.95 -8.23
N LEU A 92 -4.49 14.88 -8.79
CA LEU A 92 -3.65 16.06 -8.95
C LEU A 92 -4.21 16.95 -10.05
N GLN A 93 -4.22 18.25 -9.78
CA GLN A 93 -4.66 19.28 -10.72
C GLN A 93 -3.51 20.25 -10.96
N LEU A 94 -3.48 20.82 -12.17
CA LEU A 94 -2.57 21.91 -12.47
C LEU A 94 -3.06 23.17 -11.75
N GLN A 95 -2.13 24.02 -11.33
CA GLN A 95 -2.48 25.36 -10.86
C GLN A 95 -2.63 26.27 -12.09
N ASP A 96 -3.59 27.18 -12.03
CA ASP A 96 -3.73 28.23 -13.03
C ASP A 96 -2.48 29.14 -13.00
N GLU A 97 -2.04 29.59 -14.18
CA GLU A 97 -0.82 30.40 -14.38
C GLU A 97 -0.98 31.86 -13.96
#